data_AF-A0A178JBJ5-F1
#
_entry.id   AF-A0A178JBJ5-F1
#
_cell.length_a   1.000
_cell.length_b   1.000
_cell.length_c   1.000
_cell.angle_alpha   90.00
_cell.angle_beta   90.00
_cell.angle_gamma   90.00
#
_symmetry.space_group_name_H-M   'P 1'
#
loop_
_entity.id
_entity.type
_entity.pdbx_description
1 polymer ?
#
loop_
_entity_poly.entity_id
_entity_poly.type
_entity_poly.pdbx_seq_one_letter_code
_entity_poly.pdbx_strand_id
1 'polypeptide(L)'
;MAWSAALVAKFEKAGFTPAIIKELTTLGQVWRFDSLYIVIRAEGQELVWMATLGTGIKTHVNTILMIAKRAGAKTMRFHVADDERGIVRFWRKYQPEPIEGEGFAKGAHRVNLEVLDESL
;
A
#
# COMPACT_ATOMS: atom_id res chain seq x y z
N MET A 1 12.70 2.88 -8.73
CA MET A 1 12.70 1.76 -9.70
C MET A 1 11.75 2.09 -10.84
N ALA A 2 12.00 1.59 -12.05
CA ALA A 2 11.06 1.74 -13.16
C ALA A 2 9.94 0.69 -13.08
N TRP A 3 8.75 1.04 -13.59
CA TRP A 3 7.66 0.08 -13.80
C TRP A 3 8.06 -0.96 -14.84
N SER A 4 7.74 -2.22 -14.57
CA SER A 4 7.95 -3.34 -15.50
C SER A 4 6.67 -4.16 -15.64
N ALA A 5 6.54 -4.89 -16.74
CA ALA A 5 5.40 -5.79 -16.96
C ALA A 5 5.25 -6.82 -15.82
N ALA A 6 6.37 -7.31 -15.29
CA ALA A 6 6.35 -8.23 -14.14
C ALA A 6 5.83 -7.57 -12.86
N LEU A 7 6.11 -6.28 -12.65
CA LEU A 7 5.57 -5.54 -11.50
C LEU A 7 4.08 -5.27 -11.68
N VAL A 8 3.65 -4.88 -12.89
CA VAL A 8 2.23 -4.72 -13.23
C VAL A 8 1.46 -6.02 -12.93
N ALA A 9 1.94 -7.16 -13.43
CA ALA A 9 1.31 -8.46 -13.19
C ALA A 9 1.23 -8.83 -11.70
N LYS A 10 2.20 -8.40 -10.88
CA LYS A 10 2.15 -8.57 -9.42
C LYS A 10 1.00 -7.78 -8.79
N PHE A 11 0.82 -6.52 -9.18
CA PHE A 11 -0.27 -5.68 -8.69
C PHE A 11 -1.64 -6.20 -9.19
N GLU A 12 -1.75 -6.67 -10.44
CA GLU A 12 -2.97 -7.31 -10.94
C GLU A 12 -3.33 -8.54 -10.12
N LYS A 13 -2.36 -9.44 -9.89
CA LYS A 13 -2.55 -10.65 -9.08
C LYS A 13 -2.96 -10.31 -7.64
N ALA A 14 -2.47 -9.19 -7.11
CA ALA A 14 -2.84 -8.75 -5.79
C ALA A 14 -4.27 -8.19 -5.70
N GLY A 15 -4.97 -7.96 -6.82
CA GLY A 15 -6.36 -7.51 -6.86
C GLY A 15 -6.55 -6.04 -7.23
N PHE A 16 -5.46 -5.34 -7.59
CA PHE A 16 -5.57 -3.99 -8.15
C PHE A 16 -6.22 -4.06 -9.53
N THR A 17 -7.22 -3.21 -9.77
CA THR A 17 -7.87 -3.16 -11.07
C THR A 17 -6.95 -2.51 -12.11
N PRO A 18 -7.19 -2.77 -13.42
CA PRO A 18 -6.43 -2.12 -14.48
C PRO A 18 -6.46 -0.59 -14.41
N ALA A 19 -7.57 0.01 -13.94
CA ALA A 19 -7.70 1.45 -13.75
C ALA A 19 -6.70 1.98 -12.71
N ILE A 20 -6.61 1.32 -11.55
CA ILE A 20 -5.67 1.71 -10.51
C ILE A 20 -4.23 1.47 -10.94
N ILE A 21 -3.94 0.37 -11.63
CA ILE A 21 -2.58 0.13 -12.14
C ILE A 21 -2.17 1.20 -13.15
N LYS A 22 -3.08 1.62 -14.04
CA LYS A 22 -2.83 2.72 -14.96
C LYS A 22 -2.56 4.02 -14.22
N GLU A 23 -3.32 4.32 -13.16
CA GLU A 23 -3.07 5.46 -12.28
C GLU A 23 -1.66 5.38 -11.64
N LEU A 24 -1.30 4.25 -11.04
CA LEU A 24 -0.03 4.04 -10.34
C LEU A 24 1.18 4.08 -11.28
N THR A 25 1.05 3.53 -12.49
CA THR A 25 2.11 3.57 -13.51
C THR A 25 2.32 4.98 -14.07
N THR A 26 1.28 5.81 -14.08
CA THR A 26 1.33 7.18 -14.59
C THR A 26 1.85 8.18 -13.55
N LEU A 27 1.38 8.06 -12.30
CA LEU A 27 1.60 9.08 -11.25
C LEU A 27 2.50 8.61 -10.11
N GLY A 28 2.79 7.32 -10.04
CA GLY A 28 3.47 6.68 -8.92
C GLY A 28 4.93 6.33 -9.21
N GLN A 29 5.78 6.52 -8.21
CA GLN A 29 7.16 6.04 -8.23
C GLN A 29 7.28 4.73 -7.47
N VAL A 30 7.94 3.73 -8.06
CA VAL A 30 8.16 2.43 -7.42
C VAL A 30 9.41 2.48 -6.54
N TRP A 31 9.20 2.11 -5.29
CA TRP A 31 10.22 1.89 -4.28
C TRP A 31 10.23 0.42 -3.86
N ARG A 32 11.42 -0.08 -3.54
CA ARG A 32 11.59 -1.40 -2.97
C ARG A 32 12.23 -1.26 -1.60
N PHE A 33 11.57 -1.80 -0.59
CA PHE A 33 12.08 -1.87 0.77
C PHE A 33 12.18 -3.34 1.14
N ASP A 34 13.40 -3.88 1.13
CA ASP A 34 13.65 -5.33 1.24
C ASP A 34 12.84 -6.14 0.21
N SER A 35 11.88 -6.97 0.65
CA SER A 35 11.00 -7.75 -0.21
C SER A 35 9.72 -7.01 -0.61
N LEU A 36 9.47 -5.82 -0.04
CA LEU A 36 8.24 -5.07 -0.19
C LEU A 36 8.32 -4.11 -1.39
N TYR A 37 7.28 -4.14 -2.22
CA TYR A 37 7.09 -3.20 -3.32
C TYR A 37 6.09 -2.12 -2.90
N ILE A 38 6.54 -0.88 -2.93
CA ILE A 38 5.81 0.29 -2.46
C ILE A 38 5.73 1.28 -3.61
N VAL A 39 4.58 1.92 -3.80
CA VAL A 39 4.39 2.98 -4.79
C VAL A 39 4.08 4.27 -4.05
N ILE A 40 4.90 5.29 -4.25
CA ILE A 40 4.70 6.61 -3.62
C ILE A 40 4.12 7.55 -4.67
N ARG A 41 3.03 8.23 -4.31
CA ARG A 41 2.44 9.30 -5.13
C ARG A 41 2.82 10.65 -4.53
N ALA A 42 3.53 11.47 -5.29
CA ALA A 42 3.81 12.85 -4.91
C ALA A 42 2.53 13.70 -4.97
N GLU A 43 1.71 13.49 -6.01
CA GLU A 43 0.39 14.11 -6.14
C GLU A 43 -0.63 13.37 -5.27
N GLY A 44 -1.30 14.11 -4.38
CA GLY A 44 -2.32 13.58 -3.48
C GLY A 44 -1.81 13.12 -2.11
N GLN A 45 -0.50 13.24 -1.83
CA GLN A 45 0.08 12.92 -0.51
C GLN A 45 -0.26 11.50 -0.04
N GLU A 46 -0.04 10.50 -0.90
CA GLU A 46 -0.53 9.16 -0.66
C GLU A 46 0.52 8.08 -0.93
N LEU A 47 0.64 7.16 0.03
CA LEU A 47 1.42 5.94 -0.09
C LEU A 47 0.51 4.81 -0.59
N VAL A 48 0.87 4.11 -1.66
CA VAL A 48 0.12 2.95 -2.15
C VAL A 48 0.99 1.70 -2.06
N TRP A 49 0.45 0.63 -1.50
CA TRP A 49 1.22 -0.57 -1.21
C TRP A 49 0.39 -1.85 -1.41
N MET A 50 1.05 -2.90 -1.84
CA MET A 50 0.54 -4.26 -1.82
C MET A 50 1.00 -4.99 -0.54
N ALA A 51 0.07 -5.31 0.36
CA ALA A 51 0.38 -5.96 1.63
C ALA A 51 0.91 -7.40 1.47
N THR A 52 0.79 -7.97 0.26
CA THR A 52 0.80 -9.41 0.01
C THR A 52 2.09 -10.02 -0.52
N LEU A 53 3.16 -9.24 -0.74
CA LEU A 53 4.36 -9.76 -1.42
C LEU A 53 5.68 -9.63 -0.67
N GLY A 54 5.68 -9.49 0.67
CA GLY A 54 6.94 -9.52 1.40
C GLY A 54 6.93 -10.15 2.78
N THR A 55 7.89 -11.04 2.99
CA THR A 55 8.40 -11.40 4.31
C THR A 55 8.96 -10.14 4.97
N GLY A 56 8.59 -9.87 6.23
CA GLY A 56 9.09 -8.69 6.96
C GLY A 56 8.13 -7.51 7.04
N ILE A 57 6.89 -7.62 6.52
CA ILE A 57 5.82 -6.64 6.79
C ILE A 57 5.68 -6.33 8.28
N LYS A 58 5.68 -7.36 9.13
CA LYS A 58 5.59 -7.21 10.58
C LYS A 58 6.75 -6.40 11.18
N THR A 59 7.91 -6.46 10.53
CA THR A 59 9.15 -5.81 10.95
C THR A 59 9.23 -4.36 10.45
N HIS A 60 8.80 -4.11 9.22
CA HIS A 60 9.10 -2.86 8.51
C HIS A 60 7.93 -1.92 8.33
N VAL A 61 6.69 -2.37 8.54
CA VAL A 61 5.49 -1.55 8.29
C VAL A 61 5.56 -0.22 9.02
N ASN A 62 5.98 -0.22 10.29
CA ASN A 62 5.96 1.00 11.09
C ASN A 62 6.95 2.02 10.53
N THR A 63 8.18 1.58 10.25
CA THR A 63 9.21 2.39 9.61
C THR A 63 8.74 2.94 8.27
N ILE A 64 8.08 2.14 7.44
CA ILE A 64 7.54 2.56 6.14
C ILE A 64 6.47 3.65 6.32
N LEU A 65 5.50 3.44 7.20
CA LEU A 65 4.44 4.41 7.48
C LEU A 65 5.01 5.73 8.01
N MET A 66 5.99 5.64 8.90
CA MET A 66 6.68 6.80 9.48
C MET A 66 7.49 7.59 8.45
N ILE A 67 8.23 6.91 7.58
CA ILE A 67 8.95 7.58 6.48
C ILE A 67 7.96 8.27 5.54
N ALA A 68 6.86 7.61 5.18
CA ALA A 68 5.84 8.20 4.32
C ALA A 68 5.17 9.42 4.96
N LYS A 69 4.81 9.34 6.25
CA LYS A 69 4.28 10.47 7.01
C LYS A 69 5.24 11.66 6.99
N ARG A 70 6.53 11.43 7.27
CA ARG A 70 7.57 12.47 7.25
C ARG A 70 7.83 13.03 5.86
N ALA A 71 7.63 12.23 4.81
CA ALA A 71 7.68 12.68 3.43
C ALA A 71 6.41 13.47 3.01
N GLY A 72 5.45 13.64 3.91
CA GLY A 72 4.24 14.43 3.71
C GLY A 72 3.03 13.63 3.23
N ALA A 73 3.07 12.29 3.25
CA ALA A 73 1.90 11.47 2.96
C ALA A 73 0.87 11.55 4.12
N LYS A 74 -0.40 11.74 3.76
CA LYS A 74 -1.54 11.78 4.69
C LYS A 74 -2.22 10.43 4.82
N THR A 75 -2.26 9.67 3.73
CA THR A 75 -2.93 8.37 3.70
C THR A 75 -2.00 7.30 3.15
N MET A 76 -2.24 6.07 3.58
CA MET A 76 -1.68 4.89 2.94
C MET A 76 -2.82 3.97 2.51
N ARG A 77 -2.86 3.61 1.22
CA ARG A 77 -3.77 2.57 0.70
C ARG A 77 -3.01 1.27 0.57
N PHE A 78 -3.58 0.19 1.07
CA PHE A 78 -3.09 -1.15 0.83
C PHE A 78 -4.14 -2.11 0.33
N HIS A 79 -3.70 -3.11 -0.42
CA HIS A 79 -4.54 -4.21 -0.86
C HIS A 79 -4.09 -5.53 -0.26
N VAL A 80 -5.06 -6.32 0.21
CA VAL A 80 -4.87 -7.68 0.74
C VAL A 80 -5.54 -8.66 -0.21
N ALA A 81 -4.78 -9.65 -0.68
CA ALA A 81 -5.28 -10.74 -1.49
C ALA A 81 -6.20 -11.65 -0.65
N ASP A 82 -7.14 -12.32 -1.31
CA ASP A 82 -8.19 -13.08 -0.63
C ASP A 82 -7.65 -14.24 0.23
N ASP A 83 -6.54 -14.85 -0.17
CA ASP A 83 -5.83 -15.91 0.55
C ASP A 83 -5.02 -15.40 1.77
N GLU A 84 -4.86 -14.08 1.92
CA GLU A 84 -4.03 -13.47 2.96
C GLU A 84 -4.82 -12.60 3.94
N ARG A 85 -6.16 -12.73 3.98
CA ARG A 85 -7.03 -11.98 4.91
C ARG A 85 -6.61 -12.03 6.38
N GLY A 86 -5.86 -13.05 6.79
CA GLY A 86 -5.25 -13.14 8.12
C GLY A 86 -4.37 -11.94 8.47
N ILE A 87 -3.75 -11.29 7.47
CA ILE A 87 -2.90 -10.11 7.68
C ILE A 87 -3.70 -8.88 8.11
N VAL A 88 -4.99 -8.78 7.77
CA VAL A 88 -5.85 -7.66 8.20
C VAL A 88 -5.88 -7.52 9.73
N ARG A 89 -5.77 -8.65 10.47
CA ARG A 89 -5.66 -8.62 11.94
C ARG A 89 -4.41 -7.90 12.42
N PHE A 90 -3.28 -8.07 11.74
CA PHE A 90 -2.05 -7.35 12.03
C PHE A 90 -2.21 -5.85 11.78
N TRP A 91 -2.94 -5.48 10.72
CA TRP A 91 -3.19 -4.09 10.38
C TRP A 91 -4.13 -3.36 11.34
N ARG A 92 -4.98 -4.06 12.11
CA ARG A 92 -5.97 -3.43 13.01
C ARG A 92 -5.41 -2.36 13.95
N LYS A 93 -4.17 -2.51 14.41
CA LYS A 93 -3.52 -1.51 15.28
C LYS A 93 -3.31 -0.15 14.59
N TYR A 94 -3.30 -0.13 13.26
CA TYR A 94 -3.24 1.07 12.42
C TYR A 94 -4.63 1.57 11.98
N GLN A 95 -5.72 0.97 12.50
CA GLN A 95 -7.11 1.36 12.22
C GLN A 95 -7.43 1.46 10.71
N PRO A 96 -7.27 0.38 9.94
CA PRO A 96 -7.51 0.39 8.50
C PRO A 96 -9.02 0.46 8.21
N GLU A 97 -9.42 1.41 7.39
CA GLU A 97 -10.78 1.55 6.89
C GLU A 97 -10.93 0.84 5.54
N PRO A 98 -12.00 0.07 5.29
CA PRO A 98 -12.23 -0.54 3.99
C PRO A 98 -12.49 0.55 2.93
N ILE A 99 -11.97 0.33 1.73
CA ILE A 99 -12.23 1.19 0.57
C ILE A 99 -13.25 0.47 -0.32
N GLU A 100 -14.40 1.09 -0.54
CA GLU A 100 -15.43 0.63 -1.48
C GLU A 100 -15.57 1.63 -2.63
N GLY A 101 -15.76 1.15 -3.86
CA GLY A 101 -16.13 1.98 -5.00
C GLY A 101 -15.01 2.80 -5.68
N GLU A 102 -13.81 2.93 -5.10
CA GLU A 102 -12.67 3.64 -5.72
C GLU A 102 -11.92 2.81 -6.80
N GLY A 103 -12.63 1.98 -7.56
CA GLY A 103 -11.99 1.12 -8.57
C GLY A 103 -11.12 0.00 -7.99
N PHE A 104 -11.39 -0.46 -6.77
CA PHE A 104 -10.83 -1.69 -6.22
C PHE A 104 -11.87 -2.82 -6.27
N ALA A 105 -11.44 -4.06 -6.49
CA ALA A 105 -12.35 -5.20 -6.55
C ALA A 105 -12.91 -5.52 -5.15
N LYS A 106 -12.06 -5.98 -4.21
CA LYS A 106 -12.33 -6.24 -2.78
C LYS A 106 -11.00 -6.35 -2.02
N GLY A 107 -10.96 -6.02 -0.72
CA GLY A 107 -9.75 -6.20 0.10
C GLY A 107 -8.79 -5.01 0.09
N ALA A 108 -9.25 -3.86 -0.42
CA ALA A 108 -8.56 -2.58 -0.33
C ALA A 108 -8.89 -1.89 1.01
N HIS A 109 -7.87 -1.29 1.61
CA HIS A 109 -7.94 -0.63 2.89
C HIS A 109 -7.13 0.67 2.88
N ARG A 110 -7.55 1.65 3.66
CA ARG A 110 -6.86 2.92 3.87
C ARG A 110 -6.46 3.08 5.33
N VAL A 111 -5.26 3.59 5.58
CA VAL A 111 -4.77 4.03 6.87
C VAL A 111 -4.57 5.53 6.81
N ASN A 112 -5.12 6.26 7.77
CA ASN A 112 -4.80 7.67 7.96
C ASN A 112 -3.47 7.79 8.72
N LEU A 113 -2.46 8.39 8.11
CA LEU A 113 -1.12 8.55 8.68
C LEU A 113 -1.05 9.73 9.65
N GLU A 114 -1.92 10.74 9.51
CA GLU A 114 -1.90 11.93 10.36
C GLU A 114 -2.18 11.57 11.83
N VAL A 115 -3.06 10.60 12.05
CA VAL A 115 -3.46 10.10 13.37
C VAL A 115 -2.54 9.00 13.93
N LEU A 116 -1.55 8.54 13.17
CA LEU A 116 -0.58 7.56 13.68
C LEU A 116 0.35 8.19 14.71
N ASP A 117 0.42 7.57 15.88
CA ASP A 117 1.36 7.92 16.93
C ASP A 117 2.78 7.47 16.52
N GLU A 118 3.76 8.37 16.63
CA GLU A 118 5.16 8.11 16.29
C GLU A 118 5.87 7.21 17.32
N SER A 119 5.24 6.94 18.47
CA SER A 119 5.82 6.17 19.59
C SER A 119 5.62 4.64 19.52
N LEU A 120 4.88 4.15 18.51
CA LEU A 120 4.59 2.72 18.29
C LEU A 120 5.76 1.90 17.75
#